data_AF-A0A6I3XH72-F1
#
_entry.id   AF-A0A6I3XH72-F1
#
_cell.length_a   1.000
_cell.length_b   1.000
_cell.length_c   1.000
_cell.angle_alpha   90.00
_cell.angle_beta   90.00
_cell.angle_gamma   90.00
#
_symmetry.space_group_name_H-M   'P 1'
#
loop_
_entity.id
_entity.type
_entity.pdbx_description
1 polymer ?
#
loop_
_entity_poly.entity_id
_entity_poly.type
_entity_poly.pdbx_seq_one_letter_code
_entity_poly.pdbx_strand_id
1 'polypeptide(L)'
;MESSKLEQLEQGLRHALQLVERDETGAQGEIETGHPAARAAESCELMLPEPLTLASLGEAIRNKIETVHVLLDRARAHEKLPPDAQLAADEGYLTGTDEAPEDRPSA
;
A
#
# COMPACT_ATOMS: atom_id res chain seq x y z
N MET A 1 7.53 2.28 14.80
CA MET A 1 6.25 1.63 15.21
C MET A 1 5.35 1.35 14.01
N GLU A 2 5.25 2.25 13.03
CA GLU A 2 4.53 2.01 11.78
C GLU A 2 5.21 0.96 10.89
N SER A 3 6.55 0.98 10.83
CA SER A 3 7.39 -0.02 10.16
C SER A 3 7.07 -1.47 10.59
N SER A 4 6.96 -1.73 11.89
CA SER A 4 6.64 -3.07 12.41
C SER A 4 5.24 -3.56 12.03
N LYS A 5 4.25 -2.67 11.92
CA LYS A 5 2.90 -3.04 11.47
C LYS A 5 2.89 -3.40 9.98
N LEU A 6 3.61 -2.62 9.17
CA LEU A 6 3.76 -2.87 7.74
C LEU A 6 4.52 -4.18 7.47
N GLU A 7 5.52 -4.52 8.29
CA GLU A 7 6.23 -5.82 8.21
C GLU A 7 5.33 -7.00 8.57
N GLN A 8 4.48 -6.87 9.59
CA GLN A 8 3.47 -7.90 9.92
C GLN A 8 2.45 -8.09 8.79
N LEU A 9 2.02 -6.98 8.18
CA LEU A 9 1.12 -7.01 7.04
C LEU A 9 1.76 -7.70 5.83
N GLU A 10 3.02 -7.40 5.53
CA GLU A 10 3.78 -8.03 4.45
C GLU A 10 3.90 -9.55 4.65
N GLN A 11 4.20 -9.99 5.88
CA GLN A 11 4.25 -11.42 6.21
C GLN A 11 2.89 -12.10 6.05
N GLY A 12 1.81 -11.46 6.49
CA GLY A 12 0.45 -11.98 6.32
C GLY A 12 0.06 -12.13 4.85
N LEU A 13 0.36 -11.12 4.03
CA LEU A 13 0.09 -11.15 2.58
C LEU A 13 0.91 -12.23 1.87
N ARG A 14 2.18 -12.43 2.23
CA ARG A 14 2.99 -13.54 1.69
C ARG A 14 2.42 -14.90 2.06
N HIS A 15 1.93 -15.06 3.29
CA HIS A 15 1.28 -16.29 3.70
C HIS A 15 0.02 -16.56 2.87
N ALA A 16 -0.82 -15.54 2.65
CA ALA A 16 -1.99 -15.64 1.78
C ALA A 16 -1.59 -16.02 0.34
N LEU A 17 -0.53 -15.42 -0.20
CA LEU A 17 -0.02 -15.73 -1.55
C LEU A 17 0.43 -17.20 -1.67
N GLN A 18 1.14 -17.72 -0.66
CA GLN A 18 1.56 -19.12 -0.63
C GLN A 18 0.37 -20.08 -0.64
N LEU A 19 -0.72 -19.73 0.04
CA LEU A 19 -1.95 -20.53 0.01
C LEU A 19 -2.60 -20.52 -1.38
N VAL A 20 -2.59 -19.38 -2.07
CA VAL A 20 -3.06 -19.28 -3.46
C VAL A 20 -2.22 -20.15 -4.38
N GLU A 21 -0.90 -20.00 -4.37
CA GLU A 21 0.03 -20.72 -5.26
C GLU A 21 -0.03 -22.24 -5.05
N ARG A 22 -0.24 -22.69 -3.80
CA ARG A 22 -0.41 -24.12 -3.49
C ARG A 22 -1.67 -24.68 -4.15
N ASP A 23 -2.78 -23.95 -4.08
CA ASP A 23 -4.09 -24.45 -4.50
C ASP A 23 -4.38 -24.15 -6.00
N GLU A 24 -3.63 -23.24 -6.64
CA GLU A 24 -3.71 -22.89 -8.07
C GLU A 24 -3.41 -24.09 -8.99
N THR A 25 -2.67 -25.08 -8.49
CA THR A 25 -2.38 -26.32 -9.22
C THR A 25 -3.59 -27.26 -9.38
N GLY A 26 -4.67 -27.04 -8.60
CA GLY A 26 -5.82 -27.96 -8.55
C GLY A 26 -7.19 -27.32 -8.76
N ALA A 27 -7.36 -26.02 -8.49
CA ALA A 27 -8.66 -25.36 -8.56
C ALA A 27 -8.76 -24.41 -9.76
N GLN A 28 -9.71 -24.67 -10.65
CA GLN A 28 -10.13 -23.74 -11.70
C GLN A 28 -11.54 -23.24 -11.40
N GLY A 29 -11.70 -21.92 -11.26
CA GLY A 29 -13.00 -21.28 -11.05
C GLY A 29 -13.02 -20.30 -9.89
N GLU A 30 -14.23 -19.86 -9.57
CA GLU A 30 -14.49 -19.02 -8.39
C GLU A 30 -14.29 -19.81 -7.11
N ILE A 31 -13.74 -19.14 -6.10
CA ILE A 31 -13.57 -19.68 -4.75
C ILE A 31 -14.56 -19.00 -3.81
N GLU A 32 -14.98 -19.73 -2.79
CA GLU A 32 -15.82 -19.17 -1.74
C GLU A 32 -15.02 -18.22 -0.83
N THR A 33 -15.68 -17.23 -0.22
CA THR A 33 -15.05 -16.35 0.78
C THR A 33 -14.52 -17.10 2.01
N GLY A 34 -15.04 -18.31 2.28
CA GLY A 34 -14.53 -19.21 3.30
C GLY A 34 -13.18 -19.89 2.96
N HIS A 35 -12.68 -19.75 1.73
CA HIS A 35 -11.43 -20.36 1.29
C HIS A 35 -10.24 -19.90 2.16
N PRO A 36 -9.29 -20.80 2.53
CA PRO A 36 -8.16 -20.43 3.39
C PRO A 36 -7.39 -19.20 2.90
N ALA A 37 -7.15 -19.11 1.59
CA ALA A 37 -6.48 -17.96 0.98
C ALA A 37 -7.32 -16.66 1.09
N ALA A 38 -8.64 -16.74 0.89
CA ALA A 38 -9.52 -15.57 0.99
C ALA A 38 -9.56 -15.03 2.44
N ARG A 39 -9.70 -15.93 3.42
CA ARG A 39 -9.67 -15.55 4.85
C ARG A 39 -8.33 -14.95 5.28
N ALA A 40 -7.22 -15.49 4.79
CA ALA A 40 -5.90 -14.95 5.07
C ALA A 40 -5.74 -13.53 4.48
N ALA A 41 -6.26 -13.31 3.26
CA ALA A 41 -6.27 -12.01 2.62
C ALA A 41 -7.15 -10.99 3.36
N GLU A 42 -8.36 -11.37 3.80
CA GLU A 42 -9.25 -10.53 4.61
C GLU A 42 -8.61 -10.14 5.95
N SER A 43 -7.89 -11.08 6.59
CA SER A 43 -7.15 -10.81 7.83
C SER A 43 -6.04 -9.78 7.64
N CYS A 44 -5.60 -9.56 6.39
CA CYS A 44 -4.65 -8.53 5.99
C CYS A 44 -5.34 -7.26 5.46
N GLU A 45 -6.63 -7.07 5.74
CA GLU A 45 -7.44 -5.94 5.28
C GLU A 45 -7.43 -5.77 3.75
N LEU A 46 -7.24 -6.87 3.01
CA LEU A 46 -7.35 -6.86 1.55
C LEU A 46 -8.84 -6.86 1.17
N MET A 47 -9.24 -5.92 0.31
CA MET A 47 -10.53 -6.00 -0.36
C MET A 47 -10.49 -7.17 -1.35
N LEU A 48 -11.43 -8.11 -1.21
CA LEU A 48 -11.51 -9.28 -2.07
C LEU A 48 -11.92 -8.87 -3.49
N PRO A 49 -11.23 -9.36 -4.54
CA PRO A 49 -11.56 -9.02 -5.92
C PRO A 49 -12.82 -9.74 -6.38
N GLU A 50 -13.53 -9.13 -7.33
CA GLU A 50 -14.67 -9.72 -8.04
C GLU A 50 -14.32 -9.81 -9.55
N PRO A 51 -14.39 -11.01 -10.18
CA PRO A 51 -14.76 -12.30 -9.58
C PRO A 51 -13.69 -12.81 -8.61
N LEU A 52 -14.12 -13.51 -7.55
CA LEU A 52 -13.22 -14.07 -6.54
C LEU A 52 -12.67 -15.42 -7.04
N THR A 53 -11.52 -15.38 -7.70
CA THR A 53 -10.80 -16.55 -8.21
C THR A 53 -9.41 -16.61 -7.59
N LEU A 54 -8.74 -17.76 -7.62
CA LEU A 54 -7.34 -17.84 -7.16
C LEU A 54 -6.42 -16.91 -7.95
N ALA A 55 -6.64 -16.77 -9.25
CA ALA A 55 -5.84 -15.88 -10.10
C ALA A 55 -6.02 -14.40 -9.72
N SER A 56 -7.28 -13.93 -9.64
CA SER A 56 -7.57 -12.54 -9.27
C SER A 56 -7.16 -12.22 -7.83
N LEU A 57 -7.33 -13.16 -6.90
CA LEU A 57 -6.86 -13.03 -5.53
C LEU A 57 -5.33 -12.95 -5.45
N GLY A 58 -4.62 -13.82 -6.17
CA GLY A 58 -3.16 -13.81 -6.23
C GLY A 58 -2.61 -12.49 -6.80
N GLU A 59 -3.25 -11.95 -7.85
CA GLU A 59 -2.92 -10.65 -8.40
C GLU A 59 -3.16 -9.51 -7.38
N ALA A 60 -4.33 -9.48 -6.74
CA ALA A 60 -4.65 -8.49 -5.72
C ALA A 60 -3.67 -8.52 -4.54
N ILE A 61 -3.28 -9.71 -4.09
CA ILE A 61 -2.28 -9.88 -3.02
C ILE A 61 -0.92 -9.34 -3.46
N ARG A 62 -0.45 -9.67 -4.68
CA ARG A 62 0.84 -9.17 -5.20
C ARG A 62 0.86 -7.64 -5.27
N ASN A 63 -0.19 -7.02 -5.81
CA ASN A 63 -0.32 -5.57 -5.89
C ASN A 63 -0.29 -4.90 -4.50
N LYS A 64 -0.93 -5.53 -3.51
CA LYS A 64 -0.91 -5.04 -2.13
C LYS A 64 0.49 -5.14 -1.52
N ILE A 65 1.22 -6.24 -1.75
CA ILE A 65 2.61 -6.40 -1.28
C ILE A 65 3.50 -5.30 -1.85
N GLU A 66 3.40 -5.01 -3.16
CA GLU A 66 4.16 -3.92 -3.79
C GLU A 66 3.87 -2.57 -3.13
N THR A 67 2.60 -2.28 -2.85
CA THR A 67 2.19 -1.06 -2.14
C THR A 67 2.80 -1.00 -0.73
N VAL A 68 2.78 -2.11 0.01
CA VAL A 68 3.36 -2.19 1.36
C VAL A 68 4.87 -1.99 1.33
N HIS A 69 5.58 -2.51 0.33
CA HIS A 69 7.02 -2.27 0.19
C HIS A 69 7.33 -0.79 -0.02
N VAL A 70 6.58 -0.09 -0.87
CA VAL A 70 6.75 1.37 -1.04
C VAL A 70 6.56 2.12 0.28
N LEU A 71 5.55 1.74 1.07
CA LEU A 71 5.31 2.35 2.39
C LEU A 71 6.42 2.02 3.40
N LEU A 72 6.94 0.79 3.39
CA LEU A 72 8.06 0.39 4.24
C LEU A 72 9.33 1.16 3.91
N ASP A 73 9.66 1.30 2.63
CA ASP A 73 10.83 2.05 2.19
C ASP A 73 10.72 3.52 2.58
N ARG A 74 9.53 4.10 2.43
CA ARG A 74 9.25 5.47 2.91
C ARG A 74 9.39 5.57 4.43
N ALA A 75 8.76 4.69 5.20
CA ALA A 75 8.85 4.71 6.66
C ALA A 75 10.30 4.61 7.14
N ARG A 76 11.09 3.71 6.55
CA ARG A 76 12.52 3.54 6.84
C ARG A 76 13.37 4.74 6.45
N ALA A 77 13.04 5.42 5.35
CA ALA A 77 13.71 6.66 4.95
C ALA A 77 13.42 7.80 5.94
N HIS A 78 12.17 7.91 6.40
CA HIS A 78 11.76 8.91 7.39
C HIS A 78 12.38 8.66 8.78
N GLU A 79 12.51 7.40 9.21
CA GLU A 79 13.20 7.03 10.46
C GLU A 79 14.72 7.33 10.42
N LYS A 80 15.32 7.47 9.23
CA LYS A 80 16.75 7.76 9.04
C LYS A 80 17.07 9.24 8.88
N LEU A 81 16.06 10.12 8.77
CA LEU A 81 16.29 11.55 8.68
C LEU A 81 16.68 12.10 10.07
N PRO A 82 17.81 12.83 10.20
CA PRO A 82 18.08 13.56 11.42
C PRO A 82 16.99 14.63 11.65
N PRO A 83 16.63 14.92 12.90
CA PRO A 83 15.49 15.80 13.23
C PRO A 83 15.60 17.20 12.60
N ASP A 84 16.80 17.68 12.33
CA ASP A 84 17.06 18.98 11.68
C ASP A 84 16.63 19.03 10.20
N ALA A 85 16.45 17.89 9.53
CA ALA A 85 16.00 17.81 8.13
C ALA A 85 14.48 17.61 7.98
N GLN A 86 13.78 17.27 9.06
CA GLN A 86 12.33 17.06 9.06
C GLN A 86 11.58 18.40 8.91
N LEU A 87 12.13 19.48 9.49
CA LEU A 87 11.57 20.84 9.43
C LEU A 87 11.61 21.45 8.02
N ALA A 88 12.66 21.21 7.25
CA ALA A 88 12.80 21.74 5.89
C ALA A 88 11.86 21.07 4.86
N ALA A 89 11.41 19.84 5.13
CA ALA A 89 10.48 19.13 4.24
C ALA A 89 9.03 19.64 4.38
N ASP A 90 8.64 20.12 5.57
CA ASP A 90 7.31 20.69 5.83
C ASP A 90 7.22 22.18 5.43
N GLU A 91 8.32 22.93 5.44
CA GLU A 91 8.33 24.36 5.06
C GLU A 91 8.31 24.61 3.53
N GLY A 92 8.63 23.61 2.70
CA GLY A 92 8.63 23.74 1.24
C GLY A 92 7.26 23.92 0.58
N TYR A 93 6.16 23.79 1.33
CA TYR A 93 4.79 23.94 0.82
C TYR A 93 4.20 25.35 1.01
N LEU A 94 4.88 26.25 1.73
CA LEU A 94 4.36 27.61 2.01
C LEU A 94 4.99 28.74 1.18
N THR A 95 5.95 28.47 0.29
CA THR A 95 6.56 29.48 -0.59
C THR A 95 5.98 29.47 -2.01
N GLY A 96 4.66 29.22 -2.13
CA GLY A 96 3.94 29.18 -3.41
C GLY A 96 2.80 30.19 -3.54
N THR A 97 2.60 31.08 -2.57
CA THR A 97 1.56 32.11 -2.62
C THR A 97 2.10 33.42 -2.04
N ASP A 98 2.76 34.23 -2.87
CA ASP A 98 2.48 35.67 -3.00
C ASP A 98 3.45 36.26 -4.04
N GLU A 99 2.95 36.58 -5.23
CA GLU A 99 3.38 37.73 -6.06
C GLU A 99 2.65 37.64 -7.42
N ALA A 100 1.40 38.08 -7.44
CA ALA A 100 0.79 38.61 -8.65
C ALA A 100 0.97 40.14 -8.60
N PRO A 101 1.86 40.74 -9.42
CA PRO A 101 2.01 42.19 -9.40
C PRO A 101 0.83 42.86 -10.13
N GLU A 102 0.13 43.66 -9.34
CA GLU A 102 -0.33 45.00 -9.68
C GLU A 102 -1.33 45.14 -10.85
N ASP A 103 -2.61 45.10 -10.46
CA ASP A 103 -3.67 45.90 -11.07
C ASP A 103 -3.21 47.36 -11.16
N ARG A 104 -3.10 47.89 -12.37
CA ARG A 104 -3.04 49.34 -12.60
C ARG A 104 -4.20 49.76 -13.50
N PRO A 105 -5.07 50.67 -13.04
CA PRO A 105 -6.09 51.28 -13.87
C PRO A 105 -5.49 52.50 -14.60
N SER A 106 -5.91 52.75 -15.84
CA SER A 106 -5.95 54.08 -16.51
C SER A 106 -6.54 53.85 -17.90
N ALA A 107 -7.79 54.26 -18.13
CA ALA A 107 -8.25 55.61 -18.51
C ALA A 107 -8.32 55.77 -20.03
#